data_AF-A0A7H1Q5Y9-F1
#
_entry.id   AF-A0A7H1Q5Y9-F1
#
_cell.length_a   1.000
_cell.length_b   1.000
_cell.length_c   1.000
_cell.angle_alpha   90.00
_cell.angle_beta   90.00
_cell.angle_gamma   90.00
#
_symmetry.space_group_name_H-M   'P 1'
#
loop_
_entity.id
_entity.type
_entity.pdbx_description
1 polymer ?
#
loop_
_entity_poly.entity_id
_entity_poly.type
_entity_poly.pdbx_seq_one_letter_code
_entity_poly.pdbx_strand_id
1 'polypeptide(L)'
;MLEWRSWLEELAALFAESAPDVDADEEERRRSRERGVAPVVALVVERTDAGELWRAACARALTWYLESTGVAAEDAEELADDVVDGEFESWVAPDAEALGKARDIIGEHGA
;
A
#
# COMPACT_ATOMS: atom_id res chain seq x y z
N MET A 1 21.87 -6.25 -7.71
CA MET A 1 21.74 -4.77 -7.81
C MET A 1 20.65 -4.37 -8.82
N LEU A 2 20.65 -4.91 -10.05
CA LEU A 2 19.62 -4.58 -11.04
C LEU A 2 18.21 -5.02 -10.65
N GLU A 3 18.06 -6.19 -10.00
CA GLU A 3 16.75 -6.69 -9.54
C GLU A 3 16.10 -5.80 -8.48
N TRP A 4 16.90 -5.24 -7.56
CA TRP A 4 16.41 -4.27 -6.57
C TRP A 4 15.95 -2.97 -7.22
N ARG A 5 16.68 -2.50 -8.25
CA ARG A 5 16.32 -1.29 -8.99
C ARG A 5 15.02 -1.50 -9.79
N SER A 6 14.89 -2.62 -10.50
CA SER A 6 13.70 -2.96 -11.28
C SER A 6 12.45 -2.93 -10.39
N TRP A 7 12.55 -3.58 -9.22
CA TRP A 7 11.43 -3.62 -8.28
C TRP A 7 11.01 -2.23 -7.77
N LEU A 8 11.97 -1.36 -7.45
CA LEU A 8 11.65 0.03 -7.06
C LEU A 8 11.08 0.84 -8.23
N GLU A 9 11.51 0.58 -9.46
CA GLU A 9 10.95 1.23 -10.66
C GLU A 9 9.51 0.76 -10.93
N GLU A 10 9.22 -0.52 -10.73
CA GLU A 10 7.87 -1.09 -10.82
C GLU A 10 6.96 -0.51 -9.74
N LEU A 11 7.45 -0.40 -8.49
CA LEU A 11 6.71 0.22 -7.40
C LEU A 11 6.42 1.70 -7.68
N ALA A 12 7.40 2.45 -8.16
CA ALA A 12 7.22 3.85 -8.54
C ALA A 12 6.23 4.03 -9.71
N ALA A 13 6.28 3.15 -10.71
CA ALA A 13 5.32 3.16 -11.82
C ALA A 13 3.89 2.90 -11.33
N LEU A 14 3.73 1.93 -10.43
CA LEU A 14 2.45 1.63 -9.81
C LEU A 14 1.90 2.82 -9.00
N PHE A 15 2.76 3.51 -8.25
CA PHE A 15 2.35 4.70 -7.50
C PHE A 15 1.88 5.81 -8.44
N ALA A 16 2.60 6.04 -9.54
CA ALA A 16 2.22 7.03 -10.55
C ALA A 16 0.89 6.67 -11.24
N GLU A 17 0.63 5.40 -11.51
CA GLU A 17 -0.66 4.93 -12.05
C GLU A 17 -1.82 5.08 -11.06
N SER A 18 -1.53 4.92 -9.77
CA SER A 18 -2.51 5.01 -8.69
C SER A 18 -2.69 6.42 -8.12
N ALA A 19 -1.89 7.39 -8.57
CA ALA A 19 -1.92 8.75 -8.08
C ALA A 19 -3.22 9.46 -8.50
N PRO A 20 -3.86 10.23 -7.61
CA PRO A 20 -4.98 11.06 -7.98
C PRO A 20 -4.56 12.19 -8.93
N ASP A 21 -5.51 12.71 -9.71
CA ASP A 21 -5.28 13.90 -10.53
C ASP A 21 -4.86 15.09 -9.66
N VAL A 22 -4.08 16.02 -10.25
CA VAL A 22 -3.53 17.18 -9.52
C VAL A 22 -4.63 18.03 -8.89
N ASP A 23 -5.76 18.17 -9.60
CA ASP A 23 -6.93 18.96 -9.19
C ASP A 23 -8.01 18.11 -8.51
N ALA A 24 -7.72 16.84 -8.18
CA ALA A 24 -8.68 15.95 -7.54
C ALA A 24 -9.21 16.54 -6.23
N ASP A 25 -10.48 16.29 -5.92
CA ASP A 25 -11.02 16.60 -4.59
C ASP A 25 -10.59 15.54 -3.55
N GLU A 26 -10.93 15.74 -2.27
CA GLU A 26 -10.53 14.80 -1.21
C GLU A 26 -11.16 13.42 -1.38
N GLU A 27 -12.39 13.33 -1.89
CA GLU A 27 -13.08 12.08 -2.16
C GLU A 27 -12.38 11.29 -3.28
N GLU A 28 -11.97 11.98 -4.35
CA GLU A 28 -11.21 11.39 -5.44
C GLU A 28 -9.81 10.94 -4.99
N ARG A 29 -9.12 11.74 -4.16
CA ARG A 29 -7.84 11.34 -3.55
C ARG A 29 -8.01 10.07 -2.71
N ARG A 30 -9.03 10.04 -1.86
CA ARG A 30 -9.37 8.88 -1.02
C ARG A 30 -9.64 7.64 -1.86
N ARG A 31 -10.48 7.73 -2.89
CA ARG A 31 -10.73 6.58 -3.78
C ARG A 31 -9.50 6.16 -4.58
N SER A 32 -8.61 7.09 -4.92
CA SER A 32 -7.35 6.73 -5.57
C SER A 32 -6.45 5.94 -4.61
N ARG A 33 -6.32 6.39 -3.35
CA ARG A 33 -5.66 5.65 -2.27
C ARG A 33 -6.21 4.24 -2.12
N GLU A 34 -7.52 4.10 -1.96
CA GLU A 34 -8.20 2.80 -1.82
C GLU A 34 -7.95 1.85 -3.01
N ARG A 35 -7.83 2.37 -4.23
CA ARG A 35 -7.58 1.54 -5.42
C ARG A 35 -6.14 1.04 -5.51
N GLY A 36 -5.17 1.81 -5.02
CA GLY A 36 -3.75 1.44 -5.09
C GLY A 36 -3.32 0.42 -4.04
N VAL A 37 -4.07 0.21 -2.96
CA VAL A 37 -3.70 -0.76 -1.89
C VAL A 37 -3.49 -2.17 -2.45
N ALA A 38 -4.50 -2.73 -3.14
CA ALA A 38 -4.46 -4.10 -3.63
C ALA A 38 -3.26 -4.38 -4.57
N PRO A 39 -2.96 -3.56 -5.59
CA PRO A 39 -1.81 -3.81 -6.45
C PRO A 39 -0.47 -3.61 -5.72
N VAL A 40 -0.37 -2.70 -4.73
CA VAL A 40 0.85 -2.54 -3.93
C VAL A 40 1.12 -3.80 -3.11
N VAL A 41 0.10 -4.31 -2.42
CA VAL A 41 0.21 -5.55 -1.64
C VAL A 41 0.55 -6.73 -2.54
N ALA A 42 -0.07 -6.85 -3.72
CA ALA A 42 0.22 -7.91 -4.67
C ALA A 42 1.69 -7.89 -5.15
N LEU A 43 2.25 -6.71 -5.45
CA LEU A 43 3.64 -6.58 -5.86
C LEU A 43 4.62 -6.99 -4.74
N VAL A 44 4.29 -6.68 -3.48
CA VAL A 44 5.09 -7.13 -2.33
C VAL A 44 5.02 -8.64 -2.15
N VAL A 45 3.82 -9.22 -2.24
CA VAL A 45 3.63 -10.67 -2.14
C VAL A 45 4.40 -11.40 -3.24
N GLU A 46 4.30 -10.95 -4.49
CA GLU A 46 5.05 -11.53 -5.61
C GLU A 46 6.57 -11.46 -5.36
N ARG A 47 7.05 -10.33 -4.83
CA ARG A 47 8.47 -10.13 -4.56
C ARG A 47 9.04 -11.00 -3.44
N THR A 48 8.21 -11.27 -2.43
CA THR A 48 8.62 -11.88 -1.16
C THR A 48 8.11 -13.32 -0.98
N ASP A 49 7.27 -13.80 -1.91
CA ASP A 49 6.55 -15.08 -1.84
C ASP A 49 5.72 -15.22 -0.54
N ALA A 50 5.27 -14.09 0.01
CA ALA A 50 4.70 -13.99 1.36
C ALA A 50 5.57 -14.65 2.46
N GLY A 51 6.90 -14.65 2.29
CA GLY A 51 7.87 -15.20 3.23
C GLY A 51 8.16 -14.32 4.45
N GLU A 52 9.23 -14.61 5.19
CA GLU A 52 9.50 -14.05 6.53
C GLU A 52 9.36 -12.53 6.66
N LEU A 53 9.83 -11.82 5.64
CA LEU A 53 9.94 -10.36 5.64
C LEU A 53 8.75 -9.68 4.93
N TRP A 54 7.75 -10.44 4.48
CA TRP A 54 6.70 -9.94 3.60
C TRP A 54 5.86 -8.85 4.27
N ARG A 55 5.48 -9.04 5.54
CA ARG A 55 4.69 -8.06 6.31
C ARG A 55 5.46 -6.75 6.50
N ALA A 56 6.72 -6.81 6.91
CA ALA A 56 7.56 -5.63 7.08
C ALA A 56 7.82 -4.90 5.75
N ALA A 57 8.00 -5.65 4.66
CA ALA A 57 8.10 -5.09 3.32
C ALA A 57 6.77 -4.46 2.86
N CYS A 58 5.64 -5.06 3.25
CA CYS A 58 4.30 -4.58 2.92
C CYS A 58 3.99 -3.26 3.64
N ALA A 59 4.22 -3.20 4.95
CA ALA A 59 4.05 -1.98 5.74
C ALA A 59 4.88 -0.84 5.14
N ARG A 60 6.17 -1.10 4.86
CA ARG A 60 7.06 -0.10 4.23
C ARG A 60 6.55 0.38 2.88
N ALA A 61 6.10 -0.53 2.01
CA ALA A 61 5.59 -0.16 0.68
C ALA A 61 4.27 0.63 0.77
N LEU A 62 3.39 0.28 1.70
CA LEU A 62 2.15 1.01 1.97
C LEU A 62 2.44 2.40 2.54
N THR A 63 3.39 2.56 3.47
CA THR A 63 3.83 3.88 3.95
C THR A 63 4.29 4.77 2.80
N TRP A 64 5.18 4.27 1.93
CA TRP A 64 5.66 5.04 0.77
C TRP A 64 4.54 5.38 -0.22
N TYR A 65 3.59 4.46 -0.40
CA TYR A 65 2.43 4.71 -1.24
C TYR A 65 1.56 5.83 -0.68
N LEU A 66 1.22 5.77 0.61
CA LEU A 66 0.41 6.78 1.29
C LEU A 66 1.08 8.16 1.28
N GLU A 67 2.38 8.23 1.57
CA GLU A 67 3.17 9.46 1.44
C GLU A 67 3.09 10.04 0.02
N SER A 68 3.18 9.19 -1.01
CA SER A 68 3.08 9.62 -2.41
C SER A 68 1.73 10.25 -2.78
N THR A 69 0.70 9.98 -1.99
CA THR A 69 -0.66 10.54 -2.15
C THR A 69 -0.93 11.74 -1.23
N GLY A 70 0.08 12.20 -0.49
CA GLY A 70 0.02 13.40 0.34
C GLY A 70 -0.32 13.17 1.82
N VAL A 71 -0.38 11.91 2.28
CA VAL A 71 -0.51 11.58 3.71
C VAL A 71 0.79 11.96 4.42
N ALA A 72 0.71 12.53 5.62
CA ALA A 72 1.91 12.86 6.40
C ALA A 72 2.66 11.57 6.79
N ALA A 73 3.99 11.63 6.86
CA ALA A 73 4.81 10.43 7.05
C ALA A 73 4.47 9.66 8.34
N GLU A 74 4.18 10.36 9.45
CA GLU A 74 3.80 9.74 10.72
C GLU A 74 2.45 9.00 10.61
N ASP A 75 1.44 9.68 10.06
CA ASP A 75 0.11 9.09 9.83
C ASP A 75 0.18 7.91 8.82
N ALA A 76 1.03 8.02 7.81
CA ALA A 76 1.24 6.97 6.80
C ALA A 76 1.93 5.72 7.37
N GLU A 77 2.85 5.89 8.32
CA GLU A 77 3.50 4.78 9.02
C GLU A 77 2.50 4.10 9.97
N GLU A 78 1.79 4.86 10.80
CA GLU A 78 0.78 4.33 11.72
C GLU A 78 -0.32 3.56 10.97
N LEU A 79 -0.88 4.14 9.91
CA LEU A 79 -1.94 3.50 9.13
C LEU A 79 -1.48 2.23 8.41
N ALA A 80 -0.24 2.21 7.92
CA ALA A 80 0.31 1.02 7.26
C ALA A 80 0.56 -0.11 8.25
N ASP A 81 1.10 0.21 9.43
CA ASP A 81 1.31 -0.75 10.50
C ASP A 81 -0.01 -1.32 11.01
N ASP A 82 -1.03 -0.48 11.23
CA ASP A 82 -2.37 -0.91 11.66
C ASP A 82 -3.00 -1.91 10.67
N VAL A 83 -2.91 -1.64 9.37
CA VAL A 83 -3.41 -2.54 8.32
C VAL A 83 -2.66 -3.87 8.33
N VAL A 84 -1.33 -3.83 8.36
CA VAL A 84 -0.51 -5.04 8.25
C VAL A 84 -0.61 -5.88 9.52
N ASP A 85 -0.70 -5.26 10.70
CA ASP A 85 -0.79 -5.95 11.97
C ASP A 85 -2.20 -6.42 12.31
N GLY A 86 -3.23 -5.70 11.88
CA GLY A 86 -4.63 -6.07 12.08
C GLY A 86 -5.13 -7.11 11.09
N GLU A 87 -4.81 -6.96 9.80
CA GLU A 87 -5.49 -7.69 8.73
C GLU A 87 -4.67 -8.80 8.07
N PHE A 88 -3.33 -8.73 8.17
CA PHE A 88 -2.46 -9.67 7.43
C PHE A 88 -1.85 -10.72 8.35
N GLU A 89 -1.90 -11.99 7.92
CA GLU A 89 -1.33 -13.12 8.65
C GLU A 89 0.13 -13.37 8.27
N SER A 90 0.98 -13.76 9.22
CA SER A 90 2.37 -14.09 8.87
C SER A 90 2.44 -15.31 7.95
N TRP A 91 3.36 -15.29 6.99
CA TRP A 91 3.64 -16.40 6.06
C TRP A 91 2.53 -16.78 5.07
N VAL A 92 1.51 -15.95 4.90
CA VAL A 92 0.36 -16.22 4.04
C VAL A 92 0.03 -14.97 3.24
N ALA A 93 -0.15 -15.11 1.93
CA ALA A 93 -0.64 -14.01 1.10
C ALA A 93 -2.07 -13.64 1.52
N PRO A 94 -2.41 -12.34 1.63
CA PRO A 94 -3.73 -11.92 2.08
C PRO A 94 -4.79 -12.30 1.05
N ASP A 95 -5.94 -12.74 1.55
CA ASP A 95 -7.09 -13.04 0.70
C ASP A 95 -7.88 -11.77 0.34
N ALA A 96 -8.95 -11.96 -0.43
CA ALA A 96 -9.78 -10.84 -0.89
C ALA A 96 -10.51 -10.12 0.26
N GLU A 97 -10.78 -10.81 1.38
CA GLU A 97 -11.43 -10.20 2.54
C GLU A 97 -10.46 -9.29 3.30
N ALA A 98 -9.25 -9.78 3.57
CA ALA A 98 -8.19 -8.98 4.20
C ALA A 98 -7.82 -7.76 3.35
N LEU A 99 -7.73 -7.92 2.03
CA LEU A 99 -7.52 -6.80 1.10
C LEU A 99 -8.69 -5.81 1.09
N GLY A 100 -9.93 -6.29 1.25
CA GLY A 100 -11.11 -5.42 1.38
C GLY A 100 -11.01 -4.52 2.62
N LYS A 101 -10.73 -5.11 3.77
CA LYS A 101 -10.58 -4.37 5.04
C LYS A 101 -9.41 -3.38 5.01
N ALA A 102 -8.26 -3.80 4.46
CA ALA A 102 -7.12 -2.92 4.26
C ALA A 102 -7.47 -1.67 3.44
N ARG A 103 -8.27 -1.84 2.37
CA ARG A 103 -8.77 -0.73 1.54
C ARG A 103 -9.72 0.16 2.31
N ASP A 104 -10.64 -0.42 3.08
CA ASP A 104 -11.61 0.34 3.85
C ASP A 104 -10.92 1.18 4.94
N ILE A 105 -9.98 0.60 5.68
CA ILE A 105 -9.18 1.31 6.71
C ILE A 105 -8.41 2.50 6.10
N ILE A 106 -7.75 2.28 4.96
CA ILE A 106 -7.01 3.34 4.26
C ILE A 106 -7.94 4.40 3.67
N GLY A 107 -9.14 3.99 3.24
CA GLY A 107 -10.17 4.88 2.76
C GLY A 107 -10.72 5.78 3.87
N GLU A 108 -11.00 5.25 5.06
CA GLU A 108 -11.60 6.02 6.15
C GLU A 108 -10.64 7.07 6.77
N HIS A 109 -9.33 6.95 6.55
CA HIS A 109 -8.35 7.91 7.03
C HIS A 109 -8.33 9.20 6.19
N GLY A 110 -8.67 10.34 6.81
CA GLY A 110 -8.69 11.67 6.18
C GLY A 110 -10.07 12.19 5.75
N ALA A 111 -11.18 11.58 6.22
CA ALA A 111 -12.54 12.10 6.08
C ALA A 111 -12.93 13.12 7.17
#